data_AF-A0A517Y7D7-F1
#
_entry.id   AF-A0A517Y7D7-F1
#
_cell.length_a   1.000
_cell.length_b   1.000
_cell.length_c   1.000
_cell.angle_alpha   90.00
_cell.angle_beta   90.00
_cell.angle_gamma   90.00
#
_symmetry.space_group_name_H-M   'P 1'
#
loop_
_entity.id
_entity.type
_entity.pdbx_description
1 polymer ?
#
loop_
_entity_poly.entity_id
_entity_poly.type
_entity_poly.pdbx_seq_one_letter_code
_entity_poly.pdbx_strand_id
1 'polypeptide(L)'
;MTDRERTLAIVVGVCVAIVTLWFISGYYTSAVSYRTGQISSLDSQLKKQRLAVTETMKAAKKLSEYEARSLPPDTALARSAYQHWLLTKLEDAGLRDQVVSPSGQRPTGDIFVQQTFTVNGKGRYEQIVKLLYDIYRVDLLHRVSRVSIKPIKDSKELDLQLTLDALSLRSAAPANDLTERPSQRLKLAKLEDYQNSIVGRNIFAPPNTVPRLSGLGRQRGTTNRSLEISAKATDPDPLDVVNFELIKSASKDARLDANGRFSWTPRKAGEYEFEIAVRDDNFPPRISTEKLIVTVTDPPPPPREVPRPPPPPVDDEPKLAFDNAKHTVLSAIISVGAEGEIWLYVRPTAQLLKLHEGEAFEIGSVKGTVREILDNEFVYESNNKKTKGKHLRVSKGENLEQATVMPVAAAIEVPAAIPPANSVPDNSLPAVPTSEGTSGPDQKSEVKADLPAEESASDAVPAVKAEANPPEVPETEETK
;
A
#
# COMPACT_ATOMS: atom_id res chain seq x y z
N MET A 1 -115.61 74.20 -37.23
CA MET A 1 -114.73 73.53 -36.25
C MET A 1 -114.68 74.41 -35.02
N THR A 2 -115.01 73.90 -33.84
CA THR A 2 -114.89 74.65 -32.58
C THR A 2 -113.45 74.62 -32.05
N ASP A 3 -113.04 75.57 -31.20
CA ASP A 3 -111.66 75.59 -30.65
C ASP A 3 -111.31 74.32 -29.85
N ARG A 4 -112.32 73.66 -29.29
CA ARG A 4 -112.21 72.36 -28.61
C ARG A 4 -111.87 71.23 -29.58
N GLU A 5 -112.47 71.21 -30.77
CA GLU A 5 -112.13 70.23 -31.81
C GLU A 5 -110.71 70.47 -32.35
N ARG A 6 -110.33 71.74 -32.57
CA ARG A 6 -108.99 72.10 -33.07
C ARG A 6 -107.89 71.73 -32.08
N THR A 7 -108.09 72.00 -30.79
CA THR A 7 -107.16 71.59 -29.73
C THR A 7 -107.11 70.07 -29.57
N LEU A 8 -108.24 69.37 -29.62
CA LEU A 8 -108.28 67.90 -29.61
C LEU A 8 -107.50 67.30 -30.78
N ALA A 9 -107.68 67.80 -32.00
CA ALA A 9 -106.99 67.32 -33.20
C ALA A 9 -105.45 67.51 -33.11
N ILE A 10 -104.99 68.63 -32.54
CA ILE A 10 -103.56 68.87 -32.28
C ILE A 10 -103.02 67.90 -31.22
N VAL A 11 -103.74 67.69 -30.11
CA VAL A 11 -103.35 66.74 -29.06
C VAL A 11 -103.29 65.32 -29.59
N VAL A 12 -104.30 64.87 -30.36
CA VAL A 12 -104.30 63.55 -31.00
C VAL A 12 -103.15 63.39 -31.99
N GLY A 13 -102.88 64.41 -32.82
CA GLY A 13 -101.74 64.41 -33.73
C GLY A 13 -100.39 64.30 -33.02
N VAL A 14 -100.21 65.02 -31.91
CA VAL A 14 -99.02 64.94 -31.06
C VAL A 14 -98.90 63.56 -30.38
N CYS A 15 -100.00 62.99 -29.88
CA CYS A 15 -100.01 61.64 -29.31
C CYS A 15 -99.64 60.57 -30.35
N VAL A 16 -100.17 60.67 -31.59
CA VAL A 16 -99.80 59.77 -32.70
C VAL A 16 -98.34 59.94 -33.10
N ALA A 17 -97.82 61.17 -33.13
CA ALA A 17 -96.39 61.43 -33.36
C ALA A 17 -95.49 60.82 -32.26
N ILE A 18 -95.88 60.94 -30.98
CA ILE A 18 -95.15 60.33 -29.86
C ILE A 18 -95.19 58.80 -29.95
N VAL A 19 -96.35 58.19 -30.22
CA VAL A 19 -96.48 56.73 -30.34
C VAL A 19 -95.70 56.18 -31.54
N THR A 20 -95.77 56.83 -32.70
CA THR A 20 -94.99 56.41 -33.88
C THR A 20 -93.49 56.58 -33.67
N LEU A 21 -93.04 57.67 -33.04
CA LEU A 21 -91.64 57.88 -32.70
C LEU A 21 -91.14 56.90 -31.63
N TRP A 22 -92.00 56.49 -30.69
CA TRP A 22 -91.73 55.40 -29.73
C TRP A 22 -91.59 54.05 -30.43
N PHE A 23 -92.47 53.71 -31.37
CA PHE A 23 -92.36 52.48 -32.18
C PHE A 23 -91.10 52.47 -33.06
N ILE A 24 -90.77 53.58 -33.72
CA ILE A 24 -89.55 53.73 -34.54
C ILE A 24 -88.30 53.61 -33.66
N SER A 25 -88.29 54.26 -32.49
CA SER A 25 -87.19 54.16 -31.52
C SER A 25 -87.03 52.73 -30.98
N GLY A 26 -88.14 52.06 -30.64
CA GLY A 26 -88.15 50.66 -30.21
C GLY A 26 -87.64 49.71 -31.28
N TYR A 27 -88.05 49.88 -32.54
CA TYR A 27 -87.55 49.09 -33.67
C TYR A 27 -86.05 49.34 -33.91
N TYR A 28 -85.61 50.60 -33.92
CA TYR A 28 -84.21 50.96 -34.13
C TYR A 28 -83.31 50.45 -33.00
N THR A 29 -83.69 50.64 -31.73
CA THR A 29 -82.92 50.14 -30.57
C THR A 29 -82.92 48.61 -30.50
N SER A 30 -83.99 47.93 -30.93
CA SER A 30 -84.02 46.47 -31.06
C SER A 30 -83.07 45.98 -32.18
N ALA A 31 -83.08 46.64 -33.34
CA ALA A 31 -82.20 46.29 -34.46
C ALA A 31 -80.71 46.57 -34.14
N VAL A 32 -80.42 47.67 -33.45
CA VAL A 32 -79.06 48.01 -32.99
C VAL A 32 -78.61 47.02 -31.91
N SER A 33 -79.39 46.78 -30.85
CA SER A 33 -79.01 45.85 -29.77
C SER A 33 -78.83 44.41 -30.26
N TYR A 34 -79.67 43.94 -31.19
CA TYR A 34 -79.48 42.65 -31.85
C TYR A 34 -78.12 42.57 -32.59
N ARG A 35 -77.79 43.59 -33.39
CA ARG A 35 -76.50 43.66 -34.11
C ARG A 35 -75.31 43.81 -33.16
N THR A 36 -75.42 44.60 -32.09
CA THR A 36 -74.39 44.74 -31.06
C THR A 36 -74.17 43.42 -30.30
N GLY A 37 -75.24 42.68 -30.00
CA GLY A 37 -75.18 41.34 -29.42
C GLY A 37 -74.48 40.34 -30.35
N GLN A 38 -74.83 40.34 -31.65
CA GLN A 38 -74.12 39.56 -32.66
C GLN A 38 -72.63 39.92 -32.71
N ILE A 39 -72.26 41.19 -32.83
CA ILE A 39 -70.86 41.65 -32.87
C ILE A 39 -70.09 41.20 -31.62
N SER A 40 -70.67 41.36 -30.42
CA SER A 40 -70.06 40.91 -29.16
C SER A 40 -69.86 39.40 -29.11
N SER A 41 -70.83 38.62 -29.61
CA SER A 41 -70.69 37.16 -29.72
C SER A 41 -69.64 36.73 -30.75
N LEU A 42 -69.51 37.46 -31.86
CA LEU A 42 -68.52 37.20 -32.91
C LEU A 42 -67.11 37.54 -32.42
N ASP A 43 -66.91 38.68 -31.74
CA ASP A 43 -65.62 39.02 -31.14
C ASP A 43 -65.22 38.02 -30.04
N SER A 44 -66.18 37.57 -29.22
CA SER A 44 -65.95 36.51 -28.23
C SER A 44 -65.51 35.19 -28.86
N GLN A 45 -66.10 34.80 -30.00
CA GLN A 45 -65.68 33.62 -30.77
C GLN A 45 -64.30 33.83 -31.42
N LEU A 46 -64.04 35.00 -32.00
CA LEU A 46 -62.78 35.36 -32.65
C LEU A 46 -61.63 35.39 -31.63
N LYS A 47 -61.87 35.93 -30.43
CA LYS A 47 -60.96 35.88 -29.27
C LYS A 47 -60.69 34.45 -28.80
N LYS A 48 -61.71 33.59 -28.73
CA LYS A 48 -61.56 32.17 -28.39
C LYS A 48 -60.75 31.40 -29.46
N GLN A 49 -60.98 31.68 -30.74
CA GLN A 49 -60.21 31.11 -31.85
C GLN A 49 -58.76 31.58 -31.86
N ARG A 50 -58.50 32.89 -31.66
CA ARG A 50 -57.14 33.43 -31.51
C ARG A 50 -56.39 32.77 -30.35
N LEU A 51 -57.04 32.61 -29.19
CA LEU A 51 -56.46 31.91 -28.05
C LEU A 51 -56.14 30.45 -28.39
N ALA A 52 -57.07 29.73 -29.04
CA ALA A 52 -56.84 28.35 -29.47
C ALA A 52 -55.63 28.25 -30.41
N VAL A 53 -55.52 29.11 -31.43
CA VAL A 53 -54.35 29.17 -32.33
C VAL A 53 -53.07 29.48 -31.55
N THR A 54 -53.09 30.40 -30.59
CA THR A 54 -51.93 30.70 -29.73
C THR A 54 -51.49 29.49 -28.89
N GLU A 55 -52.43 28.74 -28.30
CA GLU A 55 -52.10 27.52 -27.56
C GLU A 55 -51.63 26.38 -28.49
N THR A 56 -52.19 26.24 -29.69
CA THR A 56 -51.69 25.30 -30.70
C THR A 56 -50.25 25.64 -31.11
N MET A 57 -49.92 26.92 -31.32
CA MET A 57 -48.55 27.35 -31.65
C MET A 57 -47.57 27.10 -30.48
N LYS A 58 -48.00 27.31 -29.24
CA LYS A 58 -47.22 26.94 -28.04
C LYS A 58 -47.02 25.43 -27.92
N ALA A 59 -48.06 24.64 -28.21
CA ALA A 59 -48.00 23.18 -28.18
C ALA A 59 -47.08 22.63 -29.27
N ALA A 60 -47.18 23.14 -30.50
CA ALA A 60 -46.29 22.80 -31.60
C ALA A 60 -44.82 23.15 -31.28
N LYS A 61 -44.55 24.32 -30.68
CA LYS A 61 -43.20 24.65 -30.21
C LYS A 61 -42.70 23.65 -29.17
N LYS A 62 -43.49 23.36 -28.12
CA LYS A 62 -43.14 22.36 -27.10
C LYS A 62 -42.90 20.97 -27.70
N LEU A 63 -43.71 20.57 -28.67
CA LEU A 63 -43.54 19.31 -29.40
C LEU A 63 -42.21 19.29 -30.15
N SER A 64 -41.87 20.34 -30.91
CA SER A 64 -40.55 20.42 -31.59
C SER A 64 -39.37 20.43 -30.61
N GLU A 65 -39.54 21.04 -29.42
CA GLU A 65 -38.57 20.96 -28.34
C GLU A 65 -38.46 19.56 -27.73
N TYR A 66 -39.50 18.73 -27.78
CA TYR A 66 -39.47 17.34 -27.34
C TYR A 66 -38.91 16.41 -28.42
N GLU A 67 -39.32 16.59 -29.68
CA GLU A 67 -38.78 15.87 -30.85
C GLU A 67 -37.27 16.02 -30.95
N ALA A 68 -36.74 17.23 -30.74
CA ALA A 68 -35.30 17.48 -30.73
C ALA A 68 -34.56 16.66 -29.64
N ARG A 69 -35.17 16.51 -28.45
CA ARG A 69 -34.62 15.80 -27.28
C ARG A 69 -34.92 14.29 -27.28
N SER A 70 -35.72 13.82 -28.22
CA SER A 70 -36.17 12.44 -28.32
C SER A 70 -35.02 11.48 -28.62
N LEU A 71 -35.17 10.21 -28.22
CA LEU A 71 -34.45 9.12 -28.91
C LEU A 71 -35.00 8.97 -30.35
N PRO A 72 -34.26 8.32 -31.27
CA PRO A 72 -34.75 8.02 -32.61
C PRO A 72 -36.16 7.40 -32.65
N PRO A 73 -36.95 7.65 -33.71
CA PRO A 73 -38.31 7.12 -33.85
C PRO A 73 -38.33 5.59 -34.07
N ASP A 74 -37.28 5.02 -34.67
CA ASP A 74 -37.05 3.58 -34.72
C ASP A 74 -36.69 3.07 -33.32
N THR A 75 -37.52 2.17 -32.77
CA THR A 75 -37.34 1.69 -31.39
C THR A 75 -36.21 0.69 -31.22
N ALA A 76 -35.77 0.00 -32.28
CA ALA A 76 -34.64 -0.93 -32.23
C ALA A 76 -33.30 -0.17 -32.28
N LEU A 77 -33.23 0.84 -33.15
CA LEU A 77 -32.09 1.76 -33.27
C LEU A 77 -31.94 2.64 -32.03
N ALA A 78 -33.03 3.21 -31.52
CA ALA A 78 -33.03 3.94 -30.25
C ALA A 78 -32.62 3.07 -29.05
N ARG A 79 -32.99 1.78 -29.05
CA ARG A 79 -32.62 0.82 -28.01
C ARG A 79 -31.11 0.58 -28.00
N SER A 80 -30.49 0.29 -29.15
CA SER A 80 -29.05 0.04 -29.23
C SER A 80 -28.25 1.31 -28.98
N ALA A 81 -28.63 2.45 -29.57
CA ALA A 81 -27.95 3.72 -29.39
C ALA A 81 -27.97 4.20 -27.93
N TYR A 82 -29.11 4.10 -27.23
CA TYR A 82 -29.20 4.48 -25.82
C TYR A 82 -28.53 3.47 -24.87
N GLN A 83 -28.54 2.17 -25.21
CA GLN A 83 -27.77 1.16 -24.47
C GLN A 83 -26.26 1.41 -24.58
N HIS A 84 -25.74 1.73 -25.77
CA HIS A 84 -24.34 2.08 -25.97
C HIS A 84 -23.98 3.39 -25.23
N TRP A 85 -24.79 4.43 -25.38
CA TRP A 85 -24.60 5.70 -24.67
C TRP A 85 -24.54 5.53 -23.14
N LEU A 86 -25.42 4.70 -22.57
CA LEU A 86 -25.38 4.37 -21.14
C LEU A 86 -24.08 3.67 -20.75
N LEU A 87 -23.63 2.66 -21.50
CA LEU A 87 -22.36 1.97 -21.24
C LEU A 87 -21.19 2.98 -21.24
N THR A 88 -21.10 3.85 -22.24
CA THR A 88 -20.09 4.92 -22.29
C THR A 88 -20.12 5.82 -21.04
N LYS A 89 -21.30 6.16 -20.49
CA LYS A 89 -21.37 6.96 -19.25
C LYS A 89 -20.95 6.19 -17.99
N LEU A 90 -21.08 4.86 -17.96
CA LEU A 90 -20.56 4.04 -16.86
C LEU A 90 -19.03 3.87 -16.96
N GLU A 91 -18.50 3.71 -18.17
CA GLU A 91 -17.06 3.72 -18.47
C GLU A 91 -16.42 5.08 -18.15
N ASP A 92 -17.01 6.20 -18.61
CA ASP A 92 -16.62 7.57 -18.28
C ASP A 92 -16.61 7.84 -16.77
N ALA A 93 -17.44 7.14 -15.99
CA ALA A 93 -17.50 7.24 -14.53
C ALA A 93 -16.59 6.23 -13.80
N GLY A 94 -15.99 5.28 -14.53
CA GLY A 94 -15.09 4.26 -13.99
C GLY A 94 -15.77 3.15 -13.20
N LEU A 95 -17.07 2.89 -13.41
CA LEU A 95 -17.76 1.79 -12.74
C LEU A 95 -17.25 0.43 -13.22
N ARG A 96 -17.33 -0.58 -12.36
CA ARG A 96 -16.98 -1.98 -12.63
C ARG A 96 -18.26 -2.83 -12.76
N ASP A 97 -18.11 -4.06 -13.25
CA ASP A 97 -19.20 -5.04 -13.42
C ASP A 97 -20.45 -4.47 -14.14
N GLN A 98 -20.21 -3.62 -15.14
CA GLN A 98 -21.24 -2.84 -15.82
C GLN A 98 -22.16 -3.73 -16.67
N VAL A 99 -23.48 -3.59 -16.50
CA VAL A 99 -24.49 -4.27 -17.33
C VAL A 99 -25.63 -3.31 -17.62
N VAL A 100 -25.93 -3.10 -18.92
CA VAL A 100 -27.09 -2.32 -19.36
C VAL A 100 -28.06 -3.23 -20.12
N SER A 101 -29.23 -3.45 -19.53
CA SER A 101 -30.26 -4.38 -20.00
C SER A 101 -31.57 -3.66 -20.27
N PRO A 102 -32.00 -3.51 -21.54
CA PRO A 102 -33.32 -2.95 -21.87
C PRO A 102 -34.43 -3.89 -21.36
N SER A 103 -35.23 -3.41 -20.42
CA SER A 103 -36.14 -4.21 -19.59
C SER A 103 -37.61 -4.12 -20.00
N GLY A 104 -37.98 -3.19 -20.88
CA GLY A 104 -39.34 -3.11 -21.44
C GLY A 104 -39.53 -1.99 -22.45
N GLN A 105 -40.60 -2.08 -23.24
CA GLN A 105 -41.09 -1.00 -24.09
C GLN A 105 -42.61 -0.86 -23.91
N ARG A 106 -43.11 0.38 -23.83
CA ARG A 106 -44.53 0.70 -23.68
C ARG A 106 -44.93 1.80 -24.68
N PRO A 107 -45.67 1.48 -25.76
CA PRO A 107 -46.26 2.50 -26.62
C PRO A 107 -47.33 3.29 -25.85
N THR A 108 -47.39 4.60 -26.07
CA THR A 108 -48.41 5.51 -25.51
C THR A 108 -49.18 6.14 -26.66
N GLY A 109 -50.26 5.45 -27.07
CA GLY A 109 -50.97 5.76 -28.30
C GLY A 109 -50.04 5.72 -29.51
N ASP A 110 -50.24 6.67 -30.43
CA ASP A 110 -49.37 6.86 -31.60
C ASP A 110 -48.38 8.02 -31.45
N ILE A 111 -48.15 8.49 -30.21
CA ILE A 111 -47.33 9.68 -29.94
C ILE A 111 -45.87 9.29 -29.70
N PHE A 112 -45.63 8.35 -28.78
CA PHE A 112 -44.29 7.92 -28.39
C PHE A 112 -44.27 6.49 -27.85
N VAL A 113 -43.07 5.91 -27.84
CA VAL A 113 -42.75 4.67 -27.13
C VAL A 113 -41.83 5.00 -25.96
N GLN A 114 -42.25 4.68 -24.74
CA GLN A 114 -41.37 4.66 -23.59
C GLN A 114 -40.52 3.38 -23.65
N GLN A 115 -39.22 3.53 -23.52
CA GLN A 115 -38.26 2.43 -23.40
C GLN A 115 -37.66 2.46 -22.00
N THR A 116 -37.68 1.33 -21.29
CA THR A 116 -37.13 1.24 -19.94
C THR A 116 -35.87 0.36 -19.95
N PHE A 117 -34.85 0.79 -19.22
CA PHE A 117 -33.53 0.17 -19.13
C PHE A 117 -33.17 -0.05 -17.66
N THR A 118 -32.71 -1.25 -17.32
CA THR A 118 -32.07 -1.53 -16.04
C THR A 118 -30.56 -1.46 -16.24
N VAL A 119 -29.89 -0.75 -15.35
CA VAL A 119 -28.42 -0.59 -15.34
C VAL A 119 -27.89 -1.08 -14.01
N ASN A 120 -26.98 -2.05 -14.05
CA ASN A 120 -26.25 -2.53 -12.88
C ASN A 120 -24.77 -2.16 -13.00
N GLY A 121 -24.09 -2.00 -11.87
CA GLY A 121 -22.63 -1.83 -11.81
C GLY A 121 -22.15 -1.66 -10.37
N LYS A 122 -20.85 -1.56 -10.18
CA LYS A 122 -20.21 -1.32 -8.87
C LYS A 122 -19.27 -0.13 -8.96
N GLY A 123 -19.12 0.60 -7.86
CA GLY A 123 -18.15 1.69 -7.79
C GLY A 123 -18.23 2.47 -6.49
N ARG A 124 -17.26 3.35 -6.28
CA ARG A 124 -17.20 4.25 -5.12
C ARG A 124 -18.27 5.35 -5.25
N TYR A 125 -18.69 5.94 -4.15
CA TYR A 125 -19.86 6.83 -4.11
C TYR A 125 -19.71 8.05 -5.03
N GLU A 126 -18.52 8.62 -5.10
CA GLU A 126 -18.12 9.73 -5.98
C GLU A 126 -18.24 9.40 -7.48
N GLN A 127 -18.09 8.12 -7.86
CA GLN A 127 -18.27 7.63 -9.23
C GLN A 127 -19.76 7.51 -9.57
N ILE A 128 -20.58 7.05 -8.63
CA ILE A 128 -22.03 6.98 -8.78
C ILE A 128 -22.63 8.40 -8.87
N VAL A 129 -22.11 9.36 -8.09
CA VAL A 129 -22.48 10.78 -8.20
C VAL A 129 -22.04 11.37 -9.55
N LYS A 130 -20.85 11.00 -10.07
CA LYS A 130 -20.42 11.38 -11.42
C LYS A 130 -21.35 10.82 -12.49
N LEU A 131 -21.68 9.53 -12.46
CA LEU A 131 -22.61 8.91 -13.41
C LEU A 131 -23.97 9.62 -13.42
N LEU A 132 -24.55 9.91 -12.25
CA LEU A 132 -25.83 10.63 -12.16
C LEU A 132 -25.72 12.07 -12.70
N TYR A 133 -24.61 12.78 -12.41
CA TYR A 133 -24.33 14.10 -12.98
C TYR A 133 -24.21 14.05 -14.52
N ASP A 134 -23.46 13.08 -15.05
CA ASP A 134 -23.25 12.91 -16.49
C ASP A 134 -24.49 12.39 -17.25
N ILE A 135 -25.46 11.78 -16.55
CA ILE A 135 -26.81 11.53 -17.07
C ILE A 135 -27.61 12.84 -17.09
N TYR A 136 -27.73 13.55 -15.95
CA TYR A 136 -28.61 14.72 -15.83
C TYR A 136 -28.12 15.98 -16.57
N ARG A 137 -26.85 16.08 -16.93
CA ARG A 137 -26.30 17.16 -17.77
C ARG A 137 -26.74 17.10 -19.23
N VAL A 138 -27.30 15.98 -19.71
CA VAL A 138 -27.72 15.82 -21.11
C VAL A 138 -29.23 16.03 -21.25
N ASP A 139 -29.63 16.80 -22.26
CA ASP A 139 -31.03 17.15 -22.56
C ASP A 139 -31.69 16.11 -23.47
N LEU A 140 -31.71 14.85 -23.02
CA LEU A 140 -32.52 13.78 -23.61
C LEU A 140 -33.88 13.68 -22.90
N LEU A 141 -34.90 13.16 -23.60
CA LEU A 141 -36.19 12.77 -23.01
C LEU A 141 -36.07 11.48 -22.19
N HIS A 142 -35.27 11.55 -21.13
CA HIS A 142 -35.04 10.46 -20.19
C HIS A 142 -35.23 10.88 -18.73
N ARG A 143 -35.36 9.89 -17.84
CA ARG A 143 -35.31 10.06 -16.39
C ARG A 143 -34.72 8.81 -15.75
N VAL A 144 -34.05 8.97 -14.62
CA VAL A 144 -33.84 7.87 -13.67
C VAL A 144 -35.15 7.72 -12.89
N SER A 145 -35.84 6.58 -13.06
CA SER A 145 -37.11 6.28 -12.41
C SER A 145 -36.94 5.49 -11.11
N ARG A 146 -35.80 4.82 -10.92
CA ARG A 146 -35.40 4.18 -9.66
C ARG A 146 -33.88 4.26 -9.47
N VAL A 147 -33.47 4.46 -8.22
CA VAL A 147 -32.08 4.32 -7.75
C VAL A 147 -32.09 3.35 -6.58
N SER A 148 -31.22 2.35 -6.61
CA SER A 148 -30.88 1.47 -5.50
C SER A 148 -29.36 1.45 -5.36
N ILE A 149 -28.84 1.76 -4.18
CA ILE A 149 -27.41 1.76 -3.85
C ILE A 149 -27.26 0.97 -2.55
N LYS A 150 -26.37 -0.01 -2.53
CA LYS A 150 -26.14 -0.89 -1.38
C LYS A 150 -24.64 -1.01 -1.08
N PRO A 151 -24.18 -0.85 0.18
CA PRO A 151 -22.79 -1.14 0.55
C PRO A 151 -22.42 -2.60 0.26
N ILE A 152 -21.22 -2.82 -0.28
CA ILE A 152 -20.62 -4.15 -0.42
C ILE A 152 -19.79 -4.42 0.84
N LYS A 153 -19.95 -5.62 1.44
CA LYS A 153 -19.19 -5.99 2.65
C LYS A 153 -17.68 -5.96 2.37
N ASP A 154 -16.92 -5.45 3.34
CA ASP A 154 -15.45 -5.36 3.32
C ASP A 154 -14.89 -4.61 2.08
N SER A 155 -15.65 -3.65 1.53
CA SER A 155 -15.27 -2.87 0.34
C SER A 155 -15.70 -1.40 0.46
N LYS A 156 -14.96 -0.50 -0.23
CA LYS A 156 -15.33 0.91 -0.44
C LYS A 156 -16.33 1.11 -1.58
N GLU A 157 -16.68 0.05 -2.30
CA GLU A 157 -17.63 0.11 -3.42
C GLU A 157 -19.06 -0.17 -2.96
N LEU A 158 -19.99 0.42 -3.70
CA LEU A 158 -21.43 0.24 -3.56
C LEU A 158 -21.95 -0.49 -4.81
N ASP A 159 -22.84 -1.45 -4.59
CA ASP A 159 -23.64 -2.10 -5.64
C ASP A 159 -24.73 -1.11 -6.09
N LEU A 160 -24.68 -0.74 -7.37
CA LEU A 160 -25.59 0.21 -8.00
C LEU A 160 -26.58 -0.54 -8.90
N GLN A 161 -27.86 -0.26 -8.70
CA GLN A 161 -28.91 -0.57 -9.65
C GLN A 161 -29.73 0.69 -9.95
N LEU A 162 -29.74 1.11 -11.22
CA LEU A 162 -30.61 2.16 -11.73
C LEU A 162 -31.71 1.55 -12.62
N THR A 163 -32.86 2.21 -12.64
CA THR A 163 -33.84 2.05 -13.72
C THR A 163 -34.03 3.40 -14.39
N LEU A 164 -33.95 3.42 -15.73
CA LEU A 164 -34.14 4.61 -16.53
C LEU A 164 -35.29 4.42 -17.51
N ASP A 165 -36.13 5.43 -17.68
CA ASP A 165 -37.07 5.53 -18.78
C ASP A 165 -36.55 6.55 -19.79
N ALA A 166 -36.65 6.26 -21.09
CA ALA A 166 -36.35 7.18 -22.19
C ALA A 166 -37.42 7.10 -23.28
N LEU A 167 -37.67 8.19 -24.01
CA LEU A 167 -38.79 8.30 -24.96
C LEU A 167 -38.33 8.39 -26.41
N SER A 168 -38.93 7.57 -27.29
CA SER A 168 -38.90 7.69 -28.75
C SER A 168 -40.23 8.27 -29.23
N LEU A 169 -40.27 9.55 -29.63
CA LEU A 169 -41.43 10.17 -30.29
C LEU A 169 -41.50 9.71 -31.75
N ARG A 170 -42.70 9.37 -32.25
CA ARG A 170 -42.88 8.91 -33.64
C ARG A 170 -42.70 10.03 -34.67
N SER A 171 -42.97 11.27 -34.29
CA SER A 171 -42.83 12.46 -35.14
C SER A 171 -41.42 13.06 -35.15
N ALA A 172 -40.49 12.54 -34.33
CA ALA A 172 -39.11 13.00 -34.32
C ALA A 172 -38.39 12.69 -35.64
N ALA A 173 -37.42 13.53 -36.01
CA ALA A 173 -36.61 13.32 -37.21
C ALA A 173 -35.83 12.00 -37.13
N PRO A 174 -35.73 11.21 -38.22
CA PRO A 174 -34.86 10.04 -38.28
C PRO A 174 -33.40 10.42 -38.01
N ALA A 175 -32.76 9.70 -37.09
CA ALA A 175 -31.37 9.89 -36.71
C ALA A 175 -30.73 8.54 -36.38
N ASN A 176 -29.47 8.36 -36.78
CA ASN A 176 -28.70 7.13 -36.51
C ASN A 176 -28.10 7.13 -35.09
N ASP A 177 -27.71 8.31 -34.60
CA ASP A 177 -26.94 8.51 -33.38
C ASP A 177 -27.65 9.46 -32.41
N LEU A 178 -27.28 9.41 -31.12
CA LEU A 178 -27.83 10.33 -30.12
C LEU A 178 -27.10 11.67 -30.13
N THR A 179 -27.85 12.76 -30.30
CA THR A 179 -27.31 14.13 -30.22
C THR A 179 -27.33 14.62 -28.76
N GLU A 180 -26.18 14.60 -28.09
CA GLU A 180 -26.05 15.24 -26.77
C GLU A 180 -26.25 16.77 -26.86
N ARG A 181 -27.00 17.33 -25.91
CA ARG A 181 -27.19 18.77 -25.71
C ARG A 181 -27.14 19.10 -24.22
N PRO A 182 -26.69 20.31 -23.82
CA PRO A 182 -26.62 20.68 -22.40
C PRO A 182 -28.01 20.88 -21.79
N SER A 183 -28.29 20.16 -20.71
CA SER A 183 -29.55 20.24 -19.94
C SER A 183 -29.48 21.29 -18.82
N GLN A 184 -30.62 21.91 -18.53
CA GLN A 184 -30.80 22.86 -17.42
C GLN A 184 -31.37 22.19 -16.15
N ARG A 185 -31.33 20.84 -16.06
CA ARG A 185 -31.90 20.07 -14.94
C ARG A 185 -31.02 20.07 -13.68
N LEU A 186 -29.73 20.37 -13.84
CA LEU A 186 -28.79 20.47 -12.72
C LEU A 186 -28.91 21.82 -12.02
N LYS A 187 -28.92 21.80 -10.69
CA LYS A 187 -28.97 22.98 -9.82
C LYS A 187 -27.59 23.62 -9.59
N LEU A 188 -26.54 22.80 -9.61
CA LEU A 188 -25.15 23.22 -9.44
C LEU A 188 -24.41 23.02 -10.76
N ALA A 189 -23.48 23.92 -11.09
CA ALA A 189 -22.84 23.96 -12.40
C ALA A 189 -21.62 23.02 -12.55
N LYS A 190 -21.23 22.34 -11.47
CA LYS A 190 -20.00 21.56 -11.37
C LYS A 190 -20.22 20.21 -10.68
N LEU A 191 -19.41 19.23 -11.03
CA LEU A 191 -19.42 17.90 -10.40
C LEU A 191 -18.91 17.95 -8.96
N GLU A 192 -17.89 18.78 -8.69
CA GLU A 192 -17.23 18.88 -7.39
C GLU A 192 -18.20 19.42 -6.33
N ASP A 193 -19.05 20.39 -6.68
CA ASP A 193 -20.09 20.93 -5.79
C ASP A 193 -21.09 19.84 -5.36
N TYR A 194 -21.44 18.94 -6.29
CA TYR A 194 -22.29 17.77 -6.00
C TYR A 194 -21.57 16.73 -5.16
N GLN A 195 -20.32 16.37 -5.48
CA GLN A 195 -19.55 15.40 -4.70
C GLN A 195 -19.33 15.91 -3.26
N ASN A 196 -18.92 17.16 -3.07
CA ASN A 196 -18.79 17.80 -1.76
C ASN A 196 -20.10 17.78 -0.96
N SER A 197 -21.24 18.09 -1.61
CA SER A 197 -22.55 18.16 -0.95
C SER A 197 -23.20 16.79 -0.69
N ILE A 198 -22.87 15.76 -1.47
CA ILE A 198 -23.52 14.43 -1.42
C ILE A 198 -22.58 13.40 -0.77
N VAL A 199 -21.40 13.18 -1.34
CA VAL A 199 -20.42 12.19 -0.86
C VAL A 199 -19.88 12.61 0.51
N GLY A 200 -19.64 13.91 0.72
CA GLY A 200 -19.17 14.47 2.00
C GLY A 200 -20.15 14.35 3.18
N ARG A 201 -21.36 13.81 2.99
CA ARG A 201 -22.25 13.40 4.09
C ARG A 201 -22.02 11.96 4.57
N ASN A 202 -21.27 11.18 3.80
CA ASN A 202 -21.03 9.74 3.93
C ASN A 202 -22.23 8.93 4.47
N ILE A 203 -23.34 8.88 3.72
CA ILE A 203 -24.56 8.20 4.19
C ILE A 203 -24.46 6.65 4.24
N PHE A 204 -23.30 6.08 3.91
CA PHE A 204 -23.07 4.63 3.79
C PHE A 204 -22.04 4.08 4.77
N ALA A 205 -21.27 4.93 5.45
CA ALA A 205 -20.21 4.56 6.39
C ALA A 205 -20.00 5.66 7.45
N PRO A 206 -19.21 5.44 8.52
CA PRO A 206 -18.92 6.47 9.52
C PRO A 206 -18.27 7.74 8.92
N PRO A 207 -18.29 8.89 9.62
CA PRO A 207 -17.60 10.10 9.16
C PRO A 207 -16.09 9.88 9.08
N ASN A 208 -15.51 10.06 7.89
CA ASN A 208 -14.09 9.81 7.59
C ASN A 208 -13.16 10.46 8.63
N THR A 209 -12.35 9.63 9.30
CA THR A 209 -11.42 10.03 10.36
C THR A 209 -10.07 10.47 9.78
N VAL A 210 -9.11 10.86 10.63
CA VAL A 210 -7.83 11.45 10.19
C VAL A 210 -6.70 10.44 10.39
N PRO A 211 -5.86 10.16 9.38
CA PRO A 211 -4.73 9.24 9.52
C PRO A 211 -3.75 9.70 10.60
N ARG A 212 -3.21 8.75 11.36
CA ARG A 212 -2.27 9.02 12.46
C ARG A 212 -0.84 8.89 11.97
N LEU A 213 -0.15 10.01 11.78
CA LEU A 213 1.27 10.06 11.44
C LEU A 213 2.15 9.94 12.69
N SER A 214 3.32 9.33 12.54
CA SER A 214 4.31 9.15 13.61
C SER A 214 5.71 8.83 13.06
N GLY A 215 6.72 8.95 13.91
CA GLY A 215 8.08 8.42 13.67
C GLY A 215 9.09 9.42 13.11
N LEU A 216 8.68 10.69 12.90
CA LEU A 216 9.54 11.70 12.30
C LEU A 216 10.30 12.51 13.37
N GLY A 217 9.60 13.35 14.15
CA GLY A 217 10.15 14.08 15.30
C GLY A 217 11.48 14.81 15.07
N ARG A 218 12.38 14.73 16.07
CA ARG A 218 13.76 15.25 15.97
C ARG A 218 14.74 14.11 15.71
N GLN A 219 15.56 14.27 14.67
CA GLN A 219 16.58 13.32 14.23
C GLN A 219 17.96 13.98 14.19
N ARG A 220 19.02 13.17 14.15
CA ARG A 220 20.39 13.65 14.02
C ARG A 220 21.08 13.03 12.81
N GLY A 221 21.70 13.87 11.99
CA GLY A 221 22.48 13.48 10.82
C GLY A 221 23.95 13.85 10.98
N THR A 222 24.79 13.32 10.08
CA THR A 222 26.20 13.71 9.98
C THR A 222 26.51 14.13 8.56
N THR A 223 27.23 15.24 8.38
CA THR A 223 27.61 15.74 7.05
C THR A 223 28.25 14.64 6.19
N ASN A 224 27.78 14.51 4.95
CA ASN A 224 28.17 13.50 3.96
C ASN A 224 27.87 12.03 4.33
N ARG A 225 26.96 11.75 5.27
CA ARG A 225 26.42 10.40 5.54
C ARG A 225 24.93 10.33 5.22
N SER A 226 24.48 9.26 4.56
CA SER A 226 23.05 9.05 4.30
C SER A 226 22.28 8.89 5.61
N LEU A 227 21.10 9.51 5.67
CA LEU A 227 20.11 9.40 6.74
C LEU A 227 18.83 8.82 6.15
N GLU A 228 18.36 7.70 6.70
CA GLU A 228 17.07 7.09 6.37
C GLU A 228 16.16 7.09 7.60
N ILE A 229 14.90 7.50 7.42
CA ILE A 229 13.90 7.64 8.49
C ILE A 229 12.58 7.08 7.96
N SER A 230 11.95 6.16 8.70
CA SER A 230 10.64 5.60 8.33
C SER A 230 9.51 6.34 9.04
N ALA A 231 8.75 7.16 8.31
CA ALA A 231 7.44 7.60 8.76
C ALA A 231 6.52 6.38 8.91
N LYS A 232 5.61 6.42 9.88
CA LYS A 232 4.58 5.40 10.08
C LYS A 232 3.22 6.07 10.15
N ALA A 233 2.31 5.60 9.31
CA ALA A 233 0.92 6.02 9.30
C ALA A 233 0.00 4.86 9.69
N THR A 234 -1.12 5.18 10.32
CA THR A 234 -2.20 4.22 10.60
C THR A 234 -3.52 4.95 10.59
N ASP A 235 -4.46 4.49 9.78
CA ASP A 235 -5.81 5.05 9.74
C ASP A 235 -6.75 4.27 10.68
N PRO A 236 -7.66 4.93 11.43
CA PRO A 236 -8.74 4.25 12.15
C PRO A 236 -9.78 3.59 11.23
N ASP A 237 -9.97 4.08 10.00
CA ASP A 237 -10.93 3.51 9.06
C ASP A 237 -10.31 2.30 8.30
N PRO A 238 -10.84 1.07 8.47
CA PRO A 238 -10.09 -0.17 8.22
C PRO A 238 -9.91 -0.56 6.74
N LEU A 239 -10.48 0.22 5.81
CA LEU A 239 -10.35 0.02 4.37
C LEU A 239 -9.51 1.13 3.71
N ASP A 240 -8.98 2.07 4.49
CA ASP A 240 -8.39 3.30 3.98
C ASP A 240 -6.89 3.16 3.68
N VAL A 241 -6.51 3.61 2.49
CA VAL A 241 -5.16 3.53 1.94
C VAL A 241 -4.48 4.88 2.09
N VAL A 242 -3.47 4.92 2.96
CA VAL A 242 -2.72 6.13 3.28
C VAL A 242 -1.58 6.38 2.30
N ASN A 243 -1.46 7.63 1.82
CA ASN A 243 -0.46 8.08 0.87
C ASN A 243 0.42 9.17 1.52
N PHE A 244 1.74 9.00 1.45
CA PHE A 244 2.71 9.95 2.02
C PHE A 244 3.14 11.02 1.01
N GLU A 245 3.30 12.27 1.46
CA GLU A 245 3.72 13.41 0.62
C GLU A 245 4.73 14.32 1.36
N LEU A 246 5.82 14.69 0.70
CA LEU A 246 6.83 15.62 1.23
C LEU A 246 6.45 17.06 0.89
N ILE A 247 5.47 17.62 1.60
CA ILE A 247 4.89 18.94 1.31
C ILE A 247 5.85 20.12 1.54
N LYS A 248 6.88 19.95 2.38
CA LYS A 248 7.98 20.92 2.56
C LYS A 248 9.31 20.20 2.67
N SER A 249 10.33 20.70 1.97
CA SER A 249 11.70 20.19 2.09
C SER A 249 12.73 21.29 2.18
N ALA A 250 13.61 21.20 3.19
CA ALA A 250 14.81 22.02 3.31
C ALA A 250 15.96 21.58 2.36
N SER A 251 15.78 20.53 1.54
CA SER A 251 16.80 20.09 0.58
C SER A 251 16.22 19.48 -0.69
N LYS A 252 16.80 19.85 -1.85
CA LYS A 252 16.48 19.24 -3.16
C LYS A 252 16.96 17.79 -3.28
N ASP A 253 17.92 17.40 -2.45
CA ASP A 253 18.52 16.06 -2.43
C ASP A 253 17.75 15.08 -1.52
N ALA A 254 16.73 15.56 -0.79
CA ALA A 254 15.88 14.72 0.04
C ALA A 254 14.77 14.06 -0.78
N ARG A 255 14.42 12.82 -0.43
CA ARG A 255 13.37 12.02 -1.06
C ARG A 255 12.46 11.40 0.00
N LEU A 256 11.24 11.09 -0.40
CA LEU A 256 10.27 10.30 0.35
C LEU A 256 9.72 9.27 -0.64
N ASP A 257 9.71 7.99 -0.28
CA ASP A 257 9.05 6.94 -1.07
C ASP A 257 7.60 6.69 -0.60
N ALA A 258 6.83 5.98 -1.42
CA ALA A 258 5.41 5.71 -1.15
C ALA A 258 5.15 4.89 0.12
N ASN A 259 6.19 4.24 0.68
CA ASN A 259 6.11 3.49 1.94
C ASN A 259 6.44 4.36 3.16
N GLY A 260 6.60 5.67 2.99
CA GLY A 260 6.90 6.61 4.07
C GLY A 260 8.38 6.66 4.47
N ARG A 261 9.29 5.99 3.73
CA ARG A 261 10.72 6.10 4.00
C ARG A 261 11.28 7.37 3.38
N PHE A 262 11.69 8.28 4.25
CA PHE A 262 12.47 9.46 3.92
C PHE A 262 13.96 9.09 3.81
N SER A 263 14.64 9.60 2.78
CA SER A 263 16.08 9.44 2.60
C SER A 263 16.76 10.74 2.15
N TRP A 264 17.90 11.06 2.76
CA TRP A 264 18.63 12.31 2.48
C TRP A 264 20.11 12.21 2.87
N THR A 265 20.99 12.84 2.10
CA THR A 265 22.41 13.03 2.49
C THR A 265 22.69 14.53 2.70
N PRO A 266 22.91 15.00 3.94
CA PRO A 266 23.24 16.39 4.21
C PRO A 266 24.66 16.75 3.74
N ARG A 267 24.81 17.95 3.17
CA ARG A 267 26.09 18.46 2.64
C ARG A 267 26.74 19.57 3.49
N LYS A 268 26.07 20.02 4.56
CA LYS A 268 26.54 21.01 5.53
C LYS A 268 25.93 20.72 6.91
N ALA A 269 26.63 21.09 7.98
CA ALA A 269 26.04 21.17 9.31
C ALA A 269 24.98 22.28 9.41
N GLY A 270 24.01 22.10 10.32
CA GLY A 270 22.88 23.01 10.50
C GLY A 270 21.59 22.29 10.95
N GLU A 271 20.51 23.04 11.14
CA GLU A 271 19.18 22.49 11.44
C GLU A 271 18.30 22.58 10.19
N TYR A 272 17.63 21.47 9.86
CA TYR A 272 16.87 21.30 8.62
C TYR A 272 15.45 20.82 8.92
N GLU A 273 14.45 21.58 8.49
CA GLU A 273 13.02 21.27 8.67
C GLU A 273 12.42 20.68 7.39
N PHE A 274 11.84 19.49 7.50
CA PHE A 274 11.03 18.86 6.48
C PHE A 274 9.62 18.67 7.05
N GLU A 275 8.60 18.76 6.20
CA GLU A 275 7.20 18.62 6.61
C GLU A 275 6.56 17.57 5.72
N ILE A 276 6.10 16.50 6.35
CA ILE A 276 5.56 15.32 5.68
C ILE A 276 4.09 15.24 6.05
N ALA A 277 3.26 15.16 5.02
CA ALA A 277 1.85 14.86 5.13
C ALA A 277 1.60 13.37 4.89
N VAL A 278 0.53 12.86 5.48
CA VAL A 278 -0.12 11.62 5.07
C VAL A 278 -1.60 11.89 4.85
N ARG A 279 -2.14 11.33 3.77
CA ARG A 279 -3.49 11.57 3.30
C ARG A 279 -4.21 10.24 3.00
N ASP A 280 -5.46 10.12 3.40
CA ASP A 280 -6.31 8.99 3.02
C ASP A 280 -6.78 9.05 1.55
N ASP A 281 -7.26 7.92 1.03
CA ASP A 281 -7.85 7.80 -0.31
C ASP A 281 -9.36 8.12 -0.35
N ASN A 282 -9.96 8.56 0.75
CA ASN A 282 -11.40 8.74 0.92
C ASN A 282 -11.93 10.07 0.33
N PHE A 283 -13.24 10.30 0.44
CA PHE A 283 -13.86 11.55 -0.02
C PHE A 283 -14.85 12.17 1.00
N PRO A 284 -14.66 13.45 1.40
CA PRO A 284 -13.46 14.26 1.20
C PRO A 284 -12.28 13.67 2.00
N PRO A 285 -11.05 13.77 1.47
CA PRO A 285 -9.90 13.21 2.15
C PRO A 285 -9.54 14.01 3.40
N ARG A 286 -9.01 13.33 4.41
CA ARG A 286 -8.26 13.95 5.50
C ARG A 286 -6.77 13.91 5.22
N ILE A 287 -6.08 14.83 5.89
CA ILE A 287 -4.63 14.99 5.82
C ILE A 287 -4.14 15.20 7.26
N SER A 288 -3.01 14.58 7.57
CA SER A 288 -2.31 14.65 8.84
C SER A 288 -0.85 15.00 8.57
N THR A 289 -0.27 15.89 9.36
CA THR A 289 1.04 16.49 9.05
C THR A 289 1.95 16.48 10.26
N GLU A 290 3.19 16.01 10.09
CA GLU A 290 4.23 16.00 11.13
C GLU A 290 5.53 16.61 10.57
N LYS A 291 6.27 17.28 11.47
CA LYS A 291 7.55 17.91 11.15
C LYS A 291 8.70 16.98 11.49
N LEU A 292 9.56 16.74 10.51
CA LEU A 292 10.87 16.14 10.68
C LEU A 292 11.92 17.25 10.82
N ILE A 293 12.55 17.33 11.98
CA ILE A 293 13.65 18.26 12.25
C ILE A 293 14.95 17.45 12.31
N VAL A 294 15.87 17.69 11.38
CA VAL A 294 17.19 17.04 11.36
C VAL A 294 18.27 18.04 11.81
N THR A 295 18.88 17.78 12.96
CA THR A 295 20.12 18.46 13.36
C THR A 295 21.31 17.74 12.75
N VAL A 296 22.02 18.40 11.83
CA VAL A 296 23.23 17.88 11.20
C VAL A 296 24.46 18.47 11.88
N THR A 297 25.36 17.61 12.34
CA THR A 297 26.72 18.02 12.73
C THR A 297 27.74 17.51 11.72
N ASP A 298 28.88 18.18 11.63
CA ASP A 298 30.03 17.58 10.95
C ASP A 298 30.51 16.33 11.71
N PRO A 299 31.17 15.36 11.04
CA PRO A 299 31.80 14.25 11.73
C PRO A 299 32.84 14.78 12.73
N PRO A 300 33.07 14.09 13.87
CA PRO A 300 34.16 14.46 14.76
C PRO A 300 35.48 14.47 13.98
N PRO A 301 36.39 15.43 14.25
CA PRO A 301 37.68 15.46 13.59
C PRO A 301 38.39 14.13 13.82
N PRO A 302 39.17 13.62 12.83
CA PRO A 302 39.92 12.39 13.02
C PRO A 302 40.78 12.50 14.28
N PRO A 303 40.95 11.41 15.05
CA PRO A 303 41.85 11.42 16.21
C PRO A 303 43.17 12.02 15.80
N ARG A 304 43.65 13.04 16.54
CA ARG A 304 44.97 13.62 16.26
C ARG A 304 45.97 12.47 16.27
N GLU A 305 46.70 12.31 15.17
CA GLU A 305 47.93 11.53 15.20
C GLU A 305 48.82 12.20 16.22
N VAL A 306 48.87 11.62 17.42
CA VAL A 306 49.90 11.96 18.41
C VAL A 306 51.21 11.62 17.70
N PRO A 307 52.11 12.58 17.45
CA PRO A 307 53.38 12.27 16.82
C PRO A 307 54.01 11.16 17.65
N ARG A 308 54.23 9.99 17.03
CA ARG A 308 54.87 8.87 17.71
C ARG A 308 56.15 9.44 18.30
N PRO A 309 56.35 9.40 19.63
CA PRO A 309 57.45 10.11 20.26
C PRO A 309 58.73 9.70 19.52
N PRO A 310 59.63 10.66 19.21
CA PRO A 310 60.88 10.32 18.55
C PRO A 310 61.51 9.17 19.35
N PRO A 311 62.05 8.13 18.69
CA PRO A 311 62.74 7.07 19.41
C PRO A 311 63.75 7.75 20.35
N PRO A 312 63.84 7.33 21.62
CA PRO A 312 64.73 7.97 22.57
C PRO A 312 66.15 7.99 21.98
N PRO A 313 67.01 8.96 22.39
CA PRO A 313 68.41 8.94 22.03
C PRO A 313 68.95 7.53 22.23
N VAL A 314 69.66 7.01 21.23
CA VAL A 314 70.40 5.76 21.38
C VAL A 314 71.65 6.11 22.19
N ASP A 315 71.45 6.28 23.49
CA ASP A 315 72.51 6.14 24.46
C ASP A 315 73.06 4.71 24.30
N ASP A 316 74.38 4.57 24.29
CA ASP A 316 75.07 3.28 24.08
C ASP A 316 74.98 2.36 25.32
N GLU A 317 73.75 2.10 25.81
CA GLU A 317 73.50 0.94 26.63
C GLU A 317 73.88 -0.32 25.83
N PRO A 318 74.78 -1.18 26.35
CA PRO A 318 75.16 -2.39 25.65
C PRO A 318 73.94 -3.31 25.58
N LYS A 319 73.32 -3.41 24.39
CA LYS A 319 72.25 -4.37 24.10
C LYS A 319 72.62 -5.72 24.72
N LEU A 320 71.82 -6.17 25.70
CA LEU A 320 72.05 -7.42 26.40
C LEU A 320 72.09 -8.54 25.36
N ALA A 321 73.30 -9.01 25.05
CA ALA A 321 73.54 -9.85 23.88
C ALA A 321 72.75 -11.15 24.06
N PHE A 322 71.76 -11.35 23.19
CA PHE A 322 70.87 -12.50 23.27
C PHE A 322 71.67 -13.78 22.99
N ASP A 323 71.89 -14.58 24.03
CA ASP A 323 72.81 -15.70 23.98
C ASP A 323 72.13 -16.95 23.40
N ASN A 324 72.43 -17.22 22.13
CA ASN A 324 71.91 -18.39 21.42
C ASN A 324 72.25 -19.73 22.10
N ALA A 325 73.30 -19.83 22.94
CA ALA A 325 73.63 -21.05 23.67
C ALA A 325 72.45 -21.54 24.55
N LYS A 326 71.79 -20.60 25.24
CA LYS A 326 70.66 -20.86 26.16
C LYS A 326 69.44 -21.47 25.48
N HIS A 327 69.32 -21.27 24.17
CA HIS A 327 68.18 -21.67 23.36
C HIS A 327 68.56 -22.66 22.25
N THR A 328 69.79 -23.18 22.29
CA THR A 328 70.26 -24.24 21.39
C THR A 328 70.18 -25.57 22.11
N VAL A 329 69.50 -26.55 21.50
CA VAL A 329 69.20 -27.86 22.10
C VAL A 329 69.69 -28.98 21.19
N LEU A 330 70.23 -30.05 21.78
CA LEU A 330 70.57 -31.27 21.05
C LEU A 330 69.29 -31.98 20.60
N SER A 331 68.95 -31.87 19.31
CA SER A 331 67.69 -32.34 18.75
C SER A 331 67.76 -33.79 18.27
N ALA A 332 68.89 -34.17 17.68
CA ALA A 332 69.16 -35.54 17.28
C ALA A 332 70.65 -35.90 17.46
N ILE A 333 70.88 -37.20 17.63
CA ILE A 333 72.15 -37.87 17.42
C ILE A 333 71.84 -38.98 16.43
N ILE A 334 72.68 -39.13 15.40
CA ILE A 334 72.54 -40.14 14.35
C ILE A 334 73.89 -40.85 14.21
N SER A 335 73.89 -42.17 14.29
CA SER A 335 75.06 -43.01 14.06
C SER A 335 74.79 -43.92 12.88
N VAL A 336 75.71 -43.94 11.90
CA VAL A 336 75.59 -44.78 10.69
C VAL A 336 76.91 -45.52 10.48
N GLY A 337 77.05 -46.68 11.13
CA GLY A 337 78.28 -47.46 11.11
C GLY A 337 79.29 -46.95 12.14
N ALA A 338 80.41 -46.40 11.69
CA ALA A 338 81.50 -45.90 12.53
C ALA A 338 81.60 -44.36 12.56
N GLU A 339 80.65 -43.65 11.95
CA GLU A 339 80.60 -42.18 11.91
C GLU A 339 79.30 -41.68 12.58
N GLY A 340 79.46 -40.72 13.49
CA GLY A 340 78.37 -40.08 14.24
C GLY A 340 78.16 -38.62 13.83
N GLU A 341 76.90 -38.20 13.75
CA GLU A 341 76.46 -36.82 13.44
C GLU A 341 75.51 -36.33 14.55
N ILE A 342 75.83 -35.20 15.20
CA ILE A 342 74.94 -34.52 16.16
C ILE A 342 74.25 -33.31 15.53
N TRP A 343 72.99 -33.09 15.89
CA TRP A 343 72.17 -31.99 15.36
C TRP A 343 71.82 -31.01 16.49
N LEU A 344 72.42 -29.83 16.47
CA LEU A 344 72.17 -28.73 17.42
C LEU A 344 71.17 -27.75 16.79
N TYR A 345 69.98 -27.61 17.38
CA TYR A 345 68.94 -26.72 16.88
C TYR A 345 68.87 -25.42 17.67
N VAL A 346 69.27 -24.32 17.03
CA VAL A 346 69.26 -22.94 17.55
C VAL A 346 67.85 -22.37 17.38
N ARG A 347 66.98 -22.61 18.37
CA ARG A 347 65.54 -22.27 18.30
C ARG A 347 65.24 -20.83 17.86
N PRO A 348 65.97 -19.78 18.30
CA PRO A 348 65.61 -18.38 18.00
C PRO A 348 65.95 -17.93 16.57
N THR A 349 66.87 -18.60 15.88
CA THR A 349 67.20 -18.35 14.46
C THR A 349 66.67 -19.44 13.53
N ALA A 350 66.00 -20.46 14.07
CA ALA A 350 65.61 -21.70 13.40
C ALA A 350 66.76 -22.43 12.67
N GLN A 351 68.01 -22.17 13.08
CA GLN A 351 69.19 -22.74 12.44
C GLN A 351 69.50 -24.14 13.02
N LEU A 352 69.72 -25.11 12.14
CA LEU A 352 70.21 -26.43 12.49
C LEU A 352 71.71 -26.50 12.15
N LEU A 353 72.56 -26.70 13.16
CA LEU A 353 73.97 -27.04 12.94
C LEU A 353 74.11 -28.56 13.06
N LYS A 354 74.74 -29.16 12.06
CA LYS A 354 75.15 -30.55 12.06
C LYS A 354 76.66 -30.61 12.29
N LEU A 355 77.12 -31.52 13.14
CA LEU A 355 78.53 -31.63 13.52
C LEU A 355 78.94 -33.11 13.69
N HIS A 356 80.17 -33.42 13.31
CA HIS A 356 80.82 -34.72 13.48
C HIS A 356 81.93 -34.63 14.53
N GLU A 357 82.53 -35.76 14.90
CA GLU A 357 83.69 -35.78 15.81
C GLU A 357 84.88 -34.98 15.25
N GLY A 358 85.52 -34.20 16.11
CA GLY A 358 86.60 -33.29 15.73
C GLY A 358 86.16 -31.94 15.16
N GLU A 359 84.89 -31.74 14.82
CA GLU A 359 84.40 -30.44 14.30
C GLU A 359 84.25 -29.39 15.42
N ALA A 360 84.58 -28.14 15.08
CA ALA A 360 84.54 -27.01 15.99
C ALA A 360 83.30 -26.13 15.76
N PHE A 361 82.65 -25.70 16.85
CA PHE A 361 81.43 -24.89 16.80
C PHE A 361 81.50 -23.66 17.73
N GLU A 362 80.77 -22.63 17.32
CA GLU A 362 80.58 -21.38 18.06
C GLU A 362 79.10 -21.01 17.99
N ILE A 363 78.43 -21.06 19.14
CA ILE A 363 77.00 -20.79 19.28
C ILE A 363 76.79 -19.93 20.53
N GLY A 364 76.54 -18.64 20.32
CA GLY A 364 76.39 -17.68 21.43
C GLY A 364 77.67 -17.56 22.25
N SER A 365 77.58 -17.70 23.58
CA SER A 365 78.76 -17.71 24.44
C SER A 365 79.54 -19.03 24.45
N VAL A 366 78.98 -20.12 23.91
CA VAL A 366 79.61 -21.44 23.92
C VAL A 366 80.47 -21.63 22.66
N LYS A 367 81.75 -21.92 22.88
CA LYS A 367 82.70 -22.35 21.85
C LYS A 367 83.31 -23.68 22.27
N GLY A 368 83.46 -24.61 21.33
CA GLY A 368 84.05 -25.92 21.62
C GLY A 368 84.31 -26.77 20.38
N THR A 369 84.87 -27.95 20.61
CA THR A 369 85.16 -28.96 19.58
C THR A 369 84.56 -30.29 20.03
N VAL A 370 83.77 -30.94 19.17
CA VAL A 370 83.18 -32.26 19.47
C VAL A 370 84.32 -33.28 19.63
N ARG A 371 84.26 -34.10 20.68
CA ARG A 371 85.30 -35.07 21.02
C ARG A 371 84.82 -36.52 21.00
N GLU A 372 83.57 -36.77 21.36
CA GLU A 372 82.99 -38.11 21.44
C GLU A 372 81.46 -37.99 21.27
N ILE A 373 80.86 -38.84 20.44
CA ILE A 373 79.41 -38.92 20.19
C ILE A 373 78.90 -40.28 20.66
N LEU A 374 77.99 -40.26 21.65
CA LEU A 374 77.40 -41.44 22.29
C LEU A 374 75.89 -41.51 22.00
N ASP A 375 75.27 -42.67 22.18
CA ASP A 375 73.88 -42.96 21.75
C ASP A 375 72.81 -41.92 22.19
N ASN A 376 73.02 -41.24 23.31
CA ASN A 376 72.09 -40.25 23.87
C ASN A 376 72.75 -38.98 24.42
N GLU A 377 74.04 -38.76 24.17
CA GLU A 377 74.81 -37.61 24.64
C GLU A 377 76.03 -37.35 23.74
N PHE A 378 76.61 -36.15 23.81
CA PHE A 378 77.93 -35.90 23.23
C PHE A 378 78.84 -35.15 24.20
N VAL A 379 80.14 -35.35 24.02
CA VAL A 379 81.19 -34.67 24.77
C VAL A 379 81.88 -33.68 23.85
N TYR A 380 82.02 -32.43 24.31
CA TYR A 380 82.84 -31.43 23.64
C TYR A 380 83.90 -30.85 24.56
N GLU A 381 85.06 -30.53 23.99
CA GLU A 381 86.08 -29.75 24.70
C GLU A 381 85.74 -28.26 24.58
N SER A 382 85.57 -27.57 25.70
CA SER A 382 85.26 -26.13 25.69
C SER A 382 86.49 -25.29 25.37
N ASN A 383 86.32 -24.30 24.49
CA ASN A 383 87.32 -23.30 24.13
C ASN A 383 87.08 -21.92 24.78
N ASN A 384 86.07 -21.79 25.66
CA ASN A 384 85.68 -20.52 26.28
C ASN A 384 86.60 -20.14 27.47
N LYS A 385 86.79 -18.83 27.72
CA LYS A 385 87.76 -18.27 28.68
C LYS A 385 87.65 -18.78 30.12
N LYS A 386 86.48 -19.28 30.56
CA LYS A 386 86.26 -19.81 31.92
C LYS A 386 86.37 -21.34 32.03
N THR A 387 86.36 -22.06 30.91
CA THR A 387 86.20 -23.53 30.83
C THR A 387 87.19 -24.19 29.88
N LYS A 388 88.18 -23.44 29.38
CA LYS A 388 89.12 -23.87 28.34
C LYS A 388 89.82 -25.20 28.69
N GLY A 389 89.74 -26.18 27.80
CA GLY A 389 90.36 -27.50 27.98
C GLY A 389 89.62 -28.43 28.93
N LYS A 390 88.35 -28.15 29.27
CA LYS A 390 87.46 -29.10 29.96
C LYS A 390 86.57 -29.82 28.96
N HIS A 391 86.35 -31.11 29.21
CA HIS A 391 85.33 -31.91 28.55
C HIS A 391 83.97 -31.68 29.23
N LEU A 392 82.96 -31.30 28.45
CA LEU A 392 81.59 -31.10 28.91
C LEU A 392 80.65 -32.02 28.12
N ARG A 393 79.77 -32.69 28.86
CA ARG A 393 78.68 -33.57 28.39
C ARG A 393 77.42 -32.75 28.14
N VAL A 394 76.71 -33.02 27.04
CA VAL A 394 75.32 -32.58 26.80
C VAL A 394 74.49 -33.77 26.36
N SER A 395 73.40 -34.07 27.07
CA SER A 395 72.48 -35.16 26.76
C SER A 395 71.38 -34.70 25.79
N LYS A 396 70.74 -35.65 25.10
CA LYS A 396 69.67 -35.37 24.13
C LYS A 396 68.49 -34.64 24.78
N GLY A 397 68.12 -33.48 24.22
CA GLY A 397 67.10 -32.60 24.78
C GLY A 397 67.61 -31.51 25.76
N GLU A 398 68.85 -31.59 26.24
CA GLU A 398 69.48 -30.53 27.04
C GLU A 398 69.97 -29.37 26.16
N ASN A 399 70.17 -28.18 26.76
CA ASN A 399 70.75 -27.02 26.10
C ASN A 399 72.27 -26.90 26.36
N LEU A 400 72.95 -26.01 25.60
CA LEU A 400 74.41 -25.87 25.69
C LEU A 400 74.93 -25.18 26.96
N GLU A 401 74.07 -24.57 27.79
CA GLU A 401 74.46 -24.07 29.13
C GLU A 401 74.26 -25.11 30.24
N GLN A 402 73.42 -26.12 30.04
CA GLN A 402 73.25 -27.27 30.95
C GLN A 402 74.42 -28.28 30.86
N ALA A 403 75.40 -28.01 29.99
CA ALA A 403 76.56 -28.84 29.72
C ALA A 403 77.38 -29.12 31.00
N THR A 404 77.40 -30.39 31.42
CA THR A 404 78.03 -30.80 32.69
C THR A 404 79.50 -31.16 32.49
N VAL A 405 80.39 -30.59 33.30
CA VAL A 405 81.84 -30.91 33.26
C VAL A 405 82.07 -32.35 33.71
N MET A 406 82.73 -33.16 32.88
CA MET A 406 83.10 -34.52 33.23
C MET A 406 84.31 -34.52 34.18
N PRO A 407 84.26 -35.25 35.32
CA PRO A 407 85.45 -35.51 36.14
C PRO A 407 86.36 -36.54 35.45
N VAL A 408 87.67 -36.41 35.64
CA VAL A 408 88.66 -37.34 35.05
C VAL A 408 88.69 -38.65 35.83
N ALA A 409 88.10 -39.69 35.24
CA ALA A 409 88.33 -41.13 35.47
C ALA A 409 88.40 -41.68 36.93
N ALA A 410 87.34 -42.39 37.33
CA ALA A 410 87.38 -43.50 38.30
C ALA A 410 86.31 -44.54 37.89
N ALA A 411 86.45 -45.80 38.30
CA ALA A 411 85.69 -46.93 37.74
C ALA A 411 85.07 -47.84 38.81
N ILE A 412 83.97 -48.53 38.42
CA ILE A 412 83.38 -49.76 39.02
C ILE A 412 82.82 -49.60 40.46
N GLU A 413 81.51 -49.84 40.67
CA GLU A 413 80.94 -51.13 41.17
C GLU A 413 79.40 -51.04 41.41
N VAL A 414 78.75 -52.17 41.76
CA VAL A 414 77.28 -52.34 41.96
C VAL A 414 77.02 -53.30 43.13
N PRO A 415 76.19 -52.95 44.15
CA PRO A 415 75.01 -53.80 44.43
C PRO A 415 73.76 -53.15 45.12
N ALA A 416 72.58 -53.50 44.60
CA ALA A 416 71.33 -53.99 45.24
C ALA A 416 70.74 -53.49 46.62
N ALA A 417 69.39 -53.54 46.65
CA ALA A 417 68.46 -53.86 47.77
C ALA A 417 67.64 -52.73 48.48
N ILE A 418 66.52 -53.17 49.08
CA ILE A 418 65.18 -52.54 49.33
C ILE A 418 64.50 -53.38 50.47
N PRO A 419 63.54 -52.96 51.34
CA PRO A 419 62.49 -51.88 51.29
C PRO A 419 62.56 -50.98 52.60
N PRO A 420 61.52 -50.50 53.35
CA PRO A 420 60.04 -50.46 53.19
C PRO A 420 59.24 -49.19 53.71
N ALA A 421 57.90 -49.27 53.55
CA ALA A 421 56.81 -48.86 54.47
C ALA A 421 56.11 -47.46 54.38
N ASN A 422 54.86 -47.49 53.88
CA ASN A 422 53.61 -46.82 54.30
C ASN A 422 53.53 -45.27 54.37
N SER A 423 52.46 -44.63 53.87
CA SER A 423 51.05 -44.89 54.25
C SER A 423 49.98 -44.55 53.17
N VAL A 424 48.72 -44.93 53.45
CA VAL A 424 47.56 -45.08 52.53
C VAL A 424 46.30 -44.57 53.26
N PRO A 425 45.48 -43.67 52.66
CA PRO A 425 44.25 -44.05 51.88
C PRO A 425 44.05 -43.19 50.59
N ASP A 426 43.00 -43.27 49.76
CA ASP A 426 42.03 -44.30 49.25
C ASP A 426 40.99 -43.51 48.38
N ASN A 427 40.15 -43.97 47.44
CA ASN A 427 39.74 -45.31 46.96
C ASN A 427 39.65 -45.38 45.41
N SER A 428 38.46 -45.59 44.80
CA SER A 428 38.29 -46.04 43.40
C SER A 428 36.95 -45.64 42.72
N LEU A 429 36.85 -45.80 41.39
CA LEU A 429 36.03 -46.84 40.71
C LEU A 429 36.29 -46.83 39.16
N PRO A 430 36.11 -47.94 38.38
CA PRO A 430 36.80 -48.11 37.08
C PRO A 430 35.96 -48.54 35.84
N ALA A 431 36.60 -48.42 34.66
CA ALA A 431 36.50 -49.21 33.39
C ALA A 431 35.12 -49.49 32.71
N VAL A 432 34.87 -49.36 31.38
CA VAL A 432 35.64 -49.56 30.12
C VAL A 432 35.82 -51.07 29.80
N PRO A 433 35.32 -51.60 28.65
CA PRO A 433 35.94 -51.36 27.33
C PRO A 433 35.03 -51.27 26.09
N THR A 434 35.68 -50.96 24.96
CA THR A 434 35.18 -50.80 23.58
C THR A 434 35.00 -52.12 22.80
N SER A 435 34.11 -52.10 21.81
CA SER A 435 34.28 -52.85 20.55
C SER A 435 33.67 -52.08 19.37
N GLU A 436 34.17 -52.32 18.16
CA GLU A 436 33.72 -51.71 16.90
C GLU A 436 32.45 -52.42 16.34
N GLY A 437 31.73 -51.82 15.38
CA GLY A 437 30.55 -52.48 14.79
C GLY A 437 29.66 -51.64 13.86
N THR A 438 30.09 -51.53 12.60
CA THR A 438 29.44 -50.94 11.42
C THR A 438 27.94 -51.25 11.20
N SER A 439 27.24 -50.31 10.51
CA SER A 439 26.04 -50.49 9.66
C SER A 439 24.68 -50.91 10.27
N GLY A 440 23.60 -50.20 9.84
CA GLY A 440 22.21 -50.69 9.82
C GLY A 440 21.89 -51.46 8.51
N PRO A 441 20.62 -51.59 8.05
CA PRO A 441 19.45 -50.73 8.35
C PRO A 441 18.09 -51.50 8.54
N ASP A 442 16.98 -50.80 8.26
CA ASP A 442 15.64 -51.27 7.86
C ASP A 442 14.53 -51.63 8.89
N GLN A 443 13.31 -51.85 8.35
CA GLN A 443 12.01 -51.44 8.92
C GLN A 443 11.01 -52.59 9.18
N LYS A 444 9.80 -52.22 9.67
CA LYS A 444 8.57 -53.01 9.99
C LYS A 444 8.59 -53.68 11.38
N SER A 445 7.47 -53.91 12.08
CA SER A 445 6.01 -53.77 11.78
C SER A 445 5.31 -53.21 13.05
N GLU A 446 4.28 -52.34 13.02
CA GLU A 446 2.84 -52.56 12.71
C GLU A 446 2.01 -53.19 13.87
N VAL A 447 0.69 -52.86 13.92
CA VAL A 447 -0.40 -53.41 14.77
C VAL A 447 -0.54 -52.84 16.22
N LYS A 448 -1.73 -52.61 16.84
CA LYS A 448 -3.10 -52.18 16.42
C LYS A 448 -4.00 -51.99 17.68
N ALA A 449 -4.99 -51.08 17.64
CA ALA A 449 -6.16 -50.96 18.55
C ALA A 449 -5.88 -50.50 20.02
N ASP A 450 -6.85 -49.95 20.79
CA ASP A 450 -8.28 -49.70 20.52
C ASP A 450 -8.85 -48.39 21.16
N LEU A 451 -10.12 -48.08 20.85
CA LEU A 451 -11.03 -47.04 21.39
C LEU A 451 -11.58 -47.41 22.80
N PRO A 452 -12.37 -46.59 23.57
CA PRO A 452 -13.36 -45.54 23.20
C PRO A 452 -13.19 -44.16 23.91
N ALA A 453 -13.60 -42.99 23.38
CA ALA A 453 -14.90 -42.42 22.95
C ALA A 453 -15.60 -41.55 24.03
N GLU A 454 -16.11 -40.37 23.62
CA GLU A 454 -17.07 -39.53 24.37
C GLU A 454 -17.94 -38.72 23.37
N GLU A 455 -18.91 -37.93 23.87
CA GLU A 455 -20.20 -37.70 23.22
C GLU A 455 -20.63 -36.21 23.17
N SER A 456 -21.30 -35.77 22.10
CA SER A 456 -22.28 -34.66 22.15
C SER A 456 -23.15 -34.55 20.88
N ALA A 457 -24.41 -34.14 21.08
CA ALA A 457 -25.50 -34.20 20.12
C ALA A 457 -25.60 -33.02 19.13
N SER A 458 -26.41 -33.21 18.08
CA SER A 458 -26.94 -32.16 17.21
C SER A 458 -28.33 -32.57 16.70
N ASP A 459 -29.38 -31.87 17.09
CA ASP A 459 -30.76 -32.09 16.64
C ASP A 459 -31.61 -30.79 16.80
N ALA A 460 -32.88 -30.84 16.35
CA ALA A 460 -33.95 -29.85 16.38
C ALA A 460 -34.02 -28.85 15.20
N VAL A 461 -35.09 -29.01 14.40
CA VAL A 461 -35.58 -28.07 13.37
C VAL A 461 -36.99 -27.60 13.73
N PRO A 462 -37.27 -26.29 13.64
CA PRO A 462 -38.61 -25.81 13.31
C PRO A 462 -38.60 -24.65 12.28
N ALA A 463 -39.66 -24.35 11.53
CA ALA A 463 -40.84 -25.13 11.16
C ALA A 463 -41.48 -24.46 9.92
N VAL A 464 -42.17 -25.23 9.06
CA VAL A 464 -42.95 -24.66 7.94
C VAL A 464 -44.38 -24.40 8.41
N LYS A 465 -44.91 -23.20 8.18
CA LYS A 465 -46.34 -22.91 8.30
C LYS A 465 -46.86 -22.34 6.98
N ALA A 466 -47.76 -23.09 6.33
CA ALA A 466 -48.54 -22.58 5.21
C ALA A 466 -49.78 -21.86 5.74
N GLU A 467 -50.14 -20.74 5.14
CA GLU A 467 -51.41 -20.03 5.38
C GLU A 467 -52.09 -19.80 4.01
N ALA A 468 -53.42 -19.89 3.96
CA ALA A 468 -54.14 -20.08 2.69
C ALA A 468 -54.61 -18.77 2.03
N ASN A 469 -54.79 -18.81 0.72
CA ASN A 469 -55.27 -17.71 -0.11
C ASN A 469 -56.81 -17.60 -0.06
N PRO A 470 -57.42 -16.44 0.28
CA PRO A 470 -58.84 -16.18 0.07
C PRO A 470 -59.17 -15.94 -1.44
N PRO A 471 -60.44 -16.07 -1.87
CA PRO A 471 -60.80 -16.09 -3.28
C PRO A 471 -60.90 -14.71 -3.93
N GLU A 472 -60.68 -14.74 -5.24
CA GLU A 472 -60.91 -13.66 -6.21
C GLU A 472 -62.43 -13.41 -6.39
N VAL A 473 -62.82 -12.13 -6.51
CA VAL A 473 -64.22 -11.72 -6.75
C VAL A 473 -64.33 -11.15 -8.16
N PRO A 474 -65.22 -11.66 -9.03
CA PRO A 474 -65.42 -11.10 -10.36
C PRO A 474 -66.21 -9.79 -10.27
N GLU A 475 -65.61 -8.69 -10.72
CA GLU A 475 -66.30 -7.41 -10.91
C GLU A 475 -67.10 -7.45 -12.24
N THR A 476 -68.33 -6.94 -12.22
CA THR A 476 -69.32 -7.15 -13.29
C THR A 476 -69.10 -6.26 -14.51
N GLU A 477 -69.38 -6.80 -15.70
CA GLU A 477 -69.59 -5.99 -16.91
C GLU A 477 -70.77 -5.03 -16.72
N GLU A 478 -70.53 -3.71 -16.78
CA GLU A 478 -71.58 -2.73 -17.09
C GLU A 478 -71.51 -2.35 -18.57
N THR A 479 -72.68 -2.31 -19.22
CA THR A 479 -72.82 -2.07 -20.66
C THR A 479 -73.19 -0.63 -20.97
N LYS A 480 -72.40 0.05 -21.83
CA LYS A 480 -72.86 1.23 -22.58
C LYS A 480 -72.06 1.52 -23.84
#